data_AF-A0A0C1L7L8-F1
#
_entry.id   AF-A0A0C1L7L8-F1
#
_cell.length_a   1.000
_cell.length_b   1.000
_cell.length_c   1.000
_cell.angle_alpha   90.00
_cell.angle_beta   90.00
_cell.angle_gamma   90.00
#
_symmetry.space_group_name_H-M   'P 1'
#
loop_
_entity.id
_entity.type
_entity.pdbx_description
1 polymer ?
#
loop_
_entity_poly.entity_id
_entity_poly.type
_entity_poly.pdbx_seq_one_letter_code
_entity_poly.pdbx_strand_id
1 'polypeptide(L)'
;MLTSDSVQLYLKIAGKGIPCIFVHGGPGAWSFSFEAMGGNALEKNLAMYYFDQRGCGRSGSPANKDYSVERMVNDIEEIRMLSGVDKVYVMGHSFGGILAHSYALRYPQHVKGLVLLNSTLSINNSLINQIQFINKLLGENVMVTNRDSIMTPFMEAKSLLSKRHLDYKMLSDNKAAVDRLDSIDNCMPRNYTFAQNALSSPVYFRDFTTETQQVKMPVLVISGTKDNNIGPDHYKLFRYPNQKVVKISGGHILYYEKNREFVQAVTNWINR
;
A
#
# COMPACT_ATOMS: atom_id res chain seq x y z
N MET A 1 16.85 -6.69 10.19
CA MET A 1 17.50 -7.80 9.49
C MET A 1 18.45 -7.23 8.45
N LEU A 2 19.55 -7.91 8.14
CA LEU A 2 20.44 -7.54 7.05
C LEU A 2 20.03 -8.34 5.80
N THR A 3 19.81 -7.68 4.68
CA THR A 3 19.47 -8.35 3.41
C THR A 3 20.70 -8.98 2.77
N SER A 4 20.48 -9.85 1.79
CA SER A 4 21.54 -10.50 0.99
C SER A 4 22.48 -9.51 0.29
N ASP A 5 22.00 -8.29 0.01
CA ASP A 5 22.77 -7.19 -0.57
C ASP A 5 23.17 -6.10 0.45
N SER A 6 23.22 -6.46 1.74
CA SER A 6 23.74 -5.64 2.83
C SER A 6 22.94 -4.36 3.16
N VAL A 7 21.63 -4.35 2.89
CA VAL A 7 20.71 -3.30 3.37
C VAL A 7 20.14 -3.70 4.73
N GLN A 8 20.29 -2.83 5.73
CA GLN A 8 19.64 -3.03 7.02
C GLN A 8 18.15 -2.67 6.91
N LEU A 9 17.28 -3.66 7.01
CA LEU A 9 15.84 -3.46 7.11
C LEU A 9 15.38 -3.47 8.56
N TYR A 10 14.53 -2.51 8.93
CA TYR A 10 13.71 -2.61 10.13
C TYR A 10 12.67 -3.71 9.94
N LEU A 11 12.56 -4.59 10.93
CA LEU A 11 11.54 -5.64 11.00
C LEU A 11 11.10 -5.79 12.45
N LYS A 12 9.79 -5.71 12.69
CA LYS A 12 9.14 -6.05 13.95
C LYS A 12 8.15 -7.17 13.71
N ILE A 13 8.18 -8.17 14.58
CA ILE A 13 7.23 -9.28 14.57
C ILE A 13 6.37 -9.18 15.82
N ALA A 14 5.04 -9.26 15.68
CA ALA A 14 4.11 -9.22 16.79
C ALA A 14 2.90 -10.12 16.54
N GLY A 15 2.25 -10.58 17.61
CA GLY A 15 1.13 -11.52 17.52
C GLY A 15 1.53 -12.98 17.38
N LYS A 16 0.53 -13.83 17.13
CA LYS A 16 0.67 -15.30 16.98
C LYS A 16 -0.23 -15.80 15.85
N GLY A 17 0.16 -16.90 15.22
CA GLY A 17 -0.59 -17.51 14.11
C GLY A 17 0.26 -17.60 12.85
N ILE A 18 -0.40 -17.73 11.70
CA ILE A 18 0.30 -17.79 10.41
C ILE A 18 0.93 -16.41 10.13
N PRO A 19 2.19 -16.36 9.67
CA PRO A 19 2.83 -15.10 9.32
C PRO A 19 2.04 -14.30 8.28
N CYS A 20 1.93 -12.99 8.50
CA CYS A 20 1.44 -12.03 7.55
C CYS A 20 2.45 -10.89 7.38
N ILE A 21 3.04 -10.80 6.20
CA ILE A 21 3.99 -9.74 5.85
C ILE A 21 3.20 -8.51 5.41
N PHE A 22 3.33 -7.41 6.15
CA PHE A 22 2.70 -6.15 5.82
C PHE A 22 3.63 -5.28 4.95
N VAL A 23 3.18 -4.97 3.74
CA VAL A 23 3.88 -4.15 2.75
C VAL A 23 3.19 -2.78 2.71
N HIS A 24 3.83 -1.80 3.35
CA HIS A 24 3.24 -0.47 3.56
C HIS A 24 3.10 0.37 2.27
N GLY A 25 2.27 1.41 2.37
CA GLY A 25 1.99 2.37 1.33
C GLY A 25 3.03 3.49 1.15
N GLY A 26 2.59 4.52 0.39
CA GLY A 26 3.45 5.50 -0.28
C GLY A 26 4.34 4.82 -1.31
N PRO A 27 5.11 5.56 -2.10
CA PRO A 27 6.52 5.25 -2.01
C PRO A 27 7.05 6.12 -0.86
N GLY A 28 7.58 5.49 0.19
CA GLY A 28 8.24 6.18 1.30
C GLY A 28 7.45 6.38 2.60
N ALA A 29 6.30 5.74 2.80
CA ALA A 29 5.74 5.64 4.16
C ALA A 29 6.55 4.62 4.98
N TRP A 30 5.92 4.02 5.99
CA TRP A 30 6.55 3.02 6.85
C TRP A 30 5.49 2.15 7.53
N SER A 31 5.91 1.03 8.11
CA SER A 31 4.99 0.08 8.75
C SER A 31 4.38 0.62 10.06
N PHE A 32 5.07 1.54 10.74
CA PHE A 32 4.64 2.01 12.06
C PHE A 32 3.29 2.71 12.04
N SER A 33 2.98 3.49 11.00
CA SER A 33 1.69 4.16 10.91
C SER A 33 0.52 3.20 10.80
N PHE A 34 0.66 2.13 10.03
CA PHE A 34 -0.36 1.08 10.00
C PHE A 34 -0.53 0.42 11.38
N GLU A 35 0.58 0.07 12.02
CA GLU A 35 0.60 -0.55 13.34
C GLU A 35 -0.10 0.34 14.39
N ALA A 36 0.38 1.58 14.56
CA ALA A 36 -0.07 2.52 15.59
C ALA A 36 -1.48 3.07 15.34
N MET A 37 -1.97 3.00 14.10
CA MET A 37 -3.32 3.41 13.73
C MET A 37 -4.35 2.27 13.78
N GLY A 38 -4.01 1.13 14.40
CA GLY A 38 -4.96 0.05 14.68
C GLY A 38 -4.76 -1.22 13.86
N GLY A 39 -3.77 -1.26 12.96
CA GLY A 39 -3.38 -2.47 12.24
C GLY A 39 -2.88 -3.58 13.17
N ASN A 40 -2.38 -3.23 14.36
CA ASN A 40 -1.99 -4.18 15.42
C ASN A 40 -3.16 -5.05 15.92
N ALA A 41 -4.41 -4.67 15.69
CA ALA A 41 -5.56 -5.51 16.04
C ALA A 41 -5.56 -6.89 15.35
N LEU A 42 -4.84 -7.02 14.23
CA LEU A 42 -4.66 -8.29 13.51
C LEU A 42 -3.73 -9.28 14.24
N GLU A 43 -2.88 -8.81 15.16
CA GLU A 43 -1.93 -9.63 15.93
C GLU A 43 -2.61 -10.72 16.77
N LYS A 44 -3.92 -10.58 17.03
CA LYS A 44 -4.74 -11.60 17.69
C LYS A 44 -4.93 -12.88 16.88
N ASN A 45 -4.78 -12.81 15.55
CA ASN A 45 -5.05 -13.93 14.64
C ASN A 45 -3.86 -14.25 13.71
N LEU A 46 -2.91 -13.33 13.58
CA LEU A 46 -1.76 -13.43 12.69
C LEU A 46 -0.48 -13.09 13.45
N ALA A 47 0.62 -13.73 13.07
CA ALA A 47 1.95 -13.22 13.38
C ALA A 47 2.27 -12.14 12.35
N MET A 48 2.14 -10.86 12.73
CA MET A 48 2.33 -9.73 11.83
C MET A 48 3.82 -9.38 11.72
N TYR A 49 4.31 -9.29 10.48
CA TYR A 49 5.68 -8.91 10.13
C TYR A 49 5.63 -7.49 9.58
N TYR A 50 5.91 -6.52 10.44
CA TYR A 50 5.98 -5.11 10.14
C TYR A 50 7.41 -4.75 9.74
N PHE A 51 7.64 -4.56 8.45
CA PHE A 51 8.94 -4.10 7.96
C PHE A 51 8.81 -2.75 7.29
N ASP A 52 9.85 -1.94 7.39
CA ASP A 52 9.97 -0.75 6.55
C ASP A 52 10.74 -1.15 5.30
N GLN A 53 10.22 -0.83 4.13
CA GLN A 53 10.88 -1.11 2.86
C GLN A 53 12.27 -0.45 2.82
N ARG A 54 13.22 -0.99 2.05
CA ARG A 54 14.53 -0.34 1.84
C ARG A 54 14.32 1.12 1.42
N GLY A 55 15.13 2.03 1.96
CA GLY A 55 14.99 3.46 1.70
C GLY A 55 13.75 4.12 2.31
N CYS A 56 13.06 3.46 3.25
CA CYS A 56 11.86 3.95 3.91
C CYS A 56 11.98 3.88 5.45
N GLY A 57 11.35 4.83 6.15
CA GLY A 57 11.15 4.76 7.60
C GLY A 57 12.45 4.57 8.36
N ARG A 58 12.56 3.44 9.07
CA ARG A 58 13.73 3.07 9.89
C ARG A 58 14.74 2.20 9.15
N SER A 59 14.47 1.82 7.90
CA SER A 59 15.38 1.00 7.09
C SER A 59 16.44 1.84 6.38
N GLY A 60 17.60 1.23 6.15
CA GLY A 60 18.70 1.82 5.38
C GLY A 60 18.41 1.91 3.88
N SER A 61 19.26 2.62 3.17
CA SER A 61 19.23 2.74 1.71
C SER A 61 20.33 1.90 1.07
N PRO A 62 20.08 1.23 -0.08
CA PRO A 62 21.11 0.52 -0.80
C PRO A 62 22.15 1.48 -1.38
N ALA A 63 23.42 1.15 -1.23
CA ALA A 63 24.52 1.95 -1.77
C ALA A 63 24.50 2.03 -3.30
N ASN A 64 24.05 0.96 -3.98
CA ASN A 64 23.91 0.89 -5.43
C ASN A 64 22.61 1.53 -5.96
N LYS A 65 21.76 2.10 -5.08
CA LYS A 65 20.45 2.69 -5.42
C LYS A 65 19.49 1.72 -6.12
N ASP A 66 19.64 0.40 -5.93
CA ASP A 66 18.73 -0.57 -6.50
C ASP A 66 17.39 -0.59 -5.75
N TYR A 67 16.41 0.03 -6.39
CA TYR A 67 15.00 0.06 -6.03
C TYR A 67 14.13 -0.57 -7.13
N SER A 68 14.67 -1.50 -7.90
CA SER A 68 13.88 -2.25 -8.87
C SER A 68 12.75 -3.01 -8.17
N VAL A 69 11.61 -3.19 -8.86
CA VAL A 69 10.51 -4.01 -8.32
C VAL A 69 11.01 -5.40 -7.93
N GLU A 70 11.92 -5.95 -8.74
CA GLU A 70 12.57 -7.24 -8.50
C GLU A 70 13.28 -7.28 -7.14
N ARG A 71 14.11 -6.29 -6.86
CA ARG A 71 14.86 -6.20 -5.60
C ARG A 71 13.94 -5.96 -4.41
N MET A 72 12.94 -5.09 -4.54
CA MET A 72 11.94 -4.86 -3.50
C MET A 72 11.15 -6.14 -3.17
N VAL A 73 10.81 -6.93 -4.19
CA VAL A 73 10.15 -8.23 -4.05
C VAL A 73 11.06 -9.26 -3.37
N ASN A 74 12.35 -9.25 -3.65
CA ASN A 74 13.31 -10.13 -2.98
C ASN A 74 13.48 -9.81 -1.49
N ASP A 75 13.29 -8.56 -1.06
CA ASP A 75 13.26 -8.24 0.39
C ASP A 75 12.09 -8.94 1.09
N ILE A 76 10.93 -8.98 0.44
CA ILE A 76 9.75 -9.70 0.96
C ILE A 76 10.05 -11.20 1.04
N GLU A 77 10.75 -11.77 0.06
CA GLU A 77 11.17 -13.17 0.09
C GLU A 77 12.16 -13.47 1.21
N GLU A 78 13.11 -12.58 1.46
CA GLU A 78 14.07 -12.71 2.56
C GLU A 78 13.37 -12.65 3.92
N ILE A 79 12.37 -11.78 4.07
CA ILE A 79 11.52 -11.74 5.28
C ILE A 79 10.73 -13.04 5.42
N ARG A 80 10.17 -13.57 4.33
CA ARG A 80 9.47 -14.85 4.34
C ARG A 80 10.40 -16.00 4.73
N MET A 81 11.63 -16.06 4.22
CA MET A 81 12.64 -17.04 4.64
C MET A 81 12.88 -17.01 6.15
N LEU A 82 13.01 -15.82 6.74
CA LEU A 82 13.20 -15.66 8.18
C LEU A 82 12.02 -16.16 9.02
N SER A 83 10.80 -16.17 8.45
CA SER A 83 9.63 -16.68 9.18
C SER A 83 9.67 -18.19 9.40
N GLY A 84 10.51 -18.93 8.66
CA GLY A 84 10.65 -20.37 8.77
C GLY A 84 9.44 -21.18 8.28
N VAL A 85 8.45 -20.55 7.65
CA VAL A 85 7.27 -21.22 7.10
C VAL A 85 7.26 -21.21 5.57
N ASP A 86 6.65 -22.24 4.99
CA ASP A 86 6.57 -22.40 3.54
C ASP A 86 5.66 -21.36 2.87
N LYS A 87 4.54 -21.02 3.52
CA LYS A 87 3.52 -20.09 2.99
C LYS A 87 3.10 -19.05 4.01
N VAL A 88 3.05 -17.80 3.57
CA VAL A 88 2.65 -16.64 4.38
C VAL A 88 1.47 -15.91 3.75
N TYR A 89 0.74 -15.13 4.54
CA TYR A 89 -0.11 -14.08 3.98
C TYR A 89 0.75 -12.86 3.61
N VAL A 90 0.37 -12.15 2.55
CA VAL A 90 1.00 -10.88 2.20
C VAL A 90 -0.08 -9.83 2.11
N MET A 91 0.08 -8.73 2.84
CA MET A 91 -0.87 -7.63 2.91
C MET A 91 -0.24 -6.36 2.37
N GLY A 92 -0.65 -5.94 1.18
CA GLY A 92 -0.26 -4.65 0.60
C GLY A 92 -1.29 -3.58 0.92
N HIS A 93 -0.84 -2.40 1.37
CA HIS A 93 -1.66 -1.19 1.51
C HIS A 93 -1.22 -0.14 0.49
N SER A 94 -2.15 0.54 -0.18
CA SER A 94 -1.84 1.65 -1.09
C SER A 94 -0.86 1.21 -2.19
N PHE A 95 0.21 1.96 -2.42
CA PHE A 95 1.30 1.57 -3.32
C PHE A 95 1.92 0.20 -3.00
N GLY A 96 1.95 -0.22 -1.73
CA GLY A 96 2.43 -1.55 -1.32
C GLY A 96 1.68 -2.70 -1.99
N GLY A 97 0.49 -2.43 -2.56
CA GLY A 97 -0.22 -3.35 -3.44
C GLY A 97 0.59 -3.79 -4.66
N ILE A 98 1.35 -2.90 -5.30
CA ILE A 98 2.22 -3.22 -6.45
C ILE A 98 3.23 -4.29 -6.02
N LEU A 99 3.96 -4.03 -4.94
CA LEU A 99 5.00 -4.94 -4.46
C LEU A 99 4.43 -6.26 -3.94
N ALA A 100 3.31 -6.21 -3.21
CA ALA A 100 2.63 -7.42 -2.72
C ALA A 100 2.10 -8.29 -3.87
N HIS A 101 1.53 -7.67 -4.92
CA HIS A 101 1.11 -8.37 -6.12
C HIS A 101 2.30 -8.95 -6.89
N SER A 102 3.36 -8.18 -7.10
CA SER A 102 4.57 -8.66 -7.77
C SER A 102 5.24 -9.81 -7.02
N TYR A 103 5.23 -9.79 -5.69
CA TYR A 103 5.68 -10.91 -4.88
C TYR A 103 4.81 -12.15 -5.09
N ALA A 104 3.48 -12.00 -5.06
CA ALA A 104 2.56 -13.11 -5.30
C ALA A 104 2.66 -13.69 -6.72
N LEU A 105 3.03 -12.87 -7.70
CA LEU A 105 3.29 -13.32 -9.07
C LEU A 105 4.62 -14.08 -9.20
N ARG A 106 5.68 -13.61 -8.52
CA ARG A 106 7.02 -14.20 -8.60
C ARG A 106 7.17 -15.47 -7.76
N TYR A 107 6.58 -15.49 -6.56
CA TYR A 107 6.70 -16.56 -5.59
C TYR A 107 5.34 -17.18 -5.23
N PRO A 108 4.53 -17.62 -6.21
CA PRO A 108 3.17 -18.07 -5.95
C PRO A 108 3.10 -19.27 -5.00
N GLN A 109 4.13 -20.11 -4.97
CA GLN A 109 4.26 -21.26 -4.08
C GLN A 109 4.40 -20.87 -2.60
N HIS A 110 4.80 -19.63 -2.30
CA HIS A 110 5.04 -19.14 -0.94
C HIS A 110 3.94 -18.22 -0.40
N VAL A 111 2.88 -17.99 -1.17
CA VAL A 111 1.76 -17.13 -0.76
C VAL A 111 0.55 -17.97 -0.42
N LYS A 112 0.17 -17.98 0.86
CA LYS A 112 -1.10 -18.58 1.32
C LYS A 112 -2.30 -17.79 0.82
N GLY A 113 -2.18 -16.46 0.80
CA GLY A 113 -3.18 -15.57 0.23
C GLY A 113 -2.69 -14.12 0.23
N LEU A 114 -3.23 -13.34 -0.70
CA LEU A 114 -2.91 -11.92 -0.88
C LEU A 114 -4.05 -11.04 -0.36
N VAL A 115 -3.73 -10.06 0.48
CA VAL A 115 -4.67 -9.02 0.92
C VAL A 115 -4.25 -7.67 0.31
N LEU A 116 -5.17 -7.03 -0.40
CA LEU A 116 -5.00 -5.71 -0.98
C LEU A 116 -5.95 -4.75 -0.27
N LEU A 117 -5.40 -3.90 0.60
CA LEU A 117 -6.14 -2.90 1.37
C LEU A 117 -5.96 -1.54 0.71
N ASN A 118 -7.02 -1.00 0.10
CA ASN A 118 -6.97 0.33 -0.53
C ASN A 118 -5.72 0.48 -1.41
N SER A 119 -5.53 -0.45 -2.34
CA SER A 119 -4.24 -0.67 -3.00
C SER A 119 -4.27 -0.29 -4.47
N THR A 120 -3.19 0.33 -4.94
CA THR A 120 -3.00 0.56 -6.38
C THR A 120 -2.19 -0.56 -7.01
N LEU A 121 -2.52 -0.87 -8.26
CA LEU A 121 -1.71 -1.64 -9.20
C LEU A 121 -1.44 -0.85 -10.50
N SER A 122 -1.79 0.44 -10.50
CA SER A 122 -1.59 1.36 -11.61
C SER A 122 -1.59 2.78 -11.07
N ILE A 123 -0.39 3.35 -10.89
CA ILE A 123 -0.23 4.72 -10.37
C ILE A 123 -0.98 5.70 -11.25
N ASN A 124 -0.88 5.55 -12.59
CA ASN A 124 -1.61 6.38 -13.54
C ASN A 124 -3.11 6.42 -13.27
N ASN A 125 -3.75 5.27 -13.06
CA ASN A 125 -5.18 5.25 -12.76
C ASN A 125 -5.48 5.90 -11.40
N SER A 126 -4.63 5.72 -10.38
CA SER A 126 -4.79 6.41 -9.09
C SER A 126 -4.68 7.94 -9.22
N LEU A 127 -3.71 8.44 -10.00
CA LEU A 127 -3.55 9.88 -10.24
C LEU A 127 -4.74 10.46 -11.03
N ILE A 128 -5.28 9.74 -12.01
CA ILE A 128 -6.51 10.15 -12.72
C ILE A 128 -7.68 10.28 -11.74
N ASN A 129 -7.86 9.29 -10.85
CA ASN A 129 -8.92 9.34 -9.84
C ASN A 129 -8.75 10.53 -8.89
N GLN A 130 -7.52 10.82 -8.46
CA GLN A 130 -7.22 11.98 -7.61
C GLN A 130 -7.57 13.31 -8.32
N ILE A 131 -7.17 13.47 -9.59
CA ILE A 131 -7.50 14.67 -10.38
C ILE A 131 -9.01 14.82 -10.53
N GLN A 132 -9.72 13.75 -10.88
CA GLN A 132 -11.18 13.76 -11.03
C GLN A 132 -11.89 14.12 -9.73
N PHE A 133 -11.41 13.58 -8.60
CA PHE A 133 -11.93 13.93 -7.29
C PHE A 133 -11.72 15.41 -6.97
N ILE A 134 -10.50 15.93 -7.19
CA ILE A 134 -10.15 17.34 -6.93
C ILE A 134 -11.01 18.26 -7.80
N ASN A 135 -11.13 17.98 -9.09
CA ASN A 135 -11.98 18.73 -10.01
C ASN A 135 -13.42 18.79 -9.52
N LYS A 136 -13.99 17.63 -9.15
CA LYS A 136 -15.35 17.56 -8.61
C LYS A 136 -15.51 18.31 -7.29
N LEU A 137 -14.53 18.21 -6.39
CA LEU A 137 -14.58 18.83 -5.07
C LEU A 137 -14.49 20.36 -5.14
N LEU A 138 -13.65 20.87 -6.05
CA LEU A 138 -13.32 22.30 -6.14
C LEU A 138 -14.11 23.04 -7.24
N GLY A 139 -14.79 22.31 -8.14
CA GLY A 139 -15.41 22.88 -9.33
C GLY A 139 -14.38 23.25 -10.41
N GLU A 140 -13.24 22.57 -10.42
CA GLU A 140 -12.12 22.80 -11.35
C GLU A 140 -12.20 21.85 -12.55
N ASN A 141 -11.41 22.12 -13.59
CA ASN A 141 -11.37 21.30 -14.80
C ASN A 141 -9.94 21.02 -15.28
N VAL A 142 -9.09 20.55 -14.37
CA VAL A 142 -7.73 20.13 -14.72
C VAL A 142 -7.80 18.88 -15.61
N MET A 143 -7.27 18.97 -16.83
CA MET A 143 -7.41 17.94 -17.85
C MET A 143 -6.17 17.04 -17.94
N VAL A 144 -6.39 15.73 -18.05
CA VAL A 144 -5.32 14.78 -18.41
C VAL A 144 -5.36 14.57 -19.92
N THR A 145 -4.46 15.25 -20.64
CA THR A 145 -4.37 15.18 -22.12
C THR A 145 -3.47 14.05 -22.61
N ASN A 146 -2.48 13.66 -21.81
CA ASN A 146 -1.59 12.53 -22.08
C ASN A 146 -1.25 11.79 -20.77
N ARG A 147 -1.35 10.46 -20.78
CA ARG A 147 -0.98 9.61 -19.62
C ARG A 147 0.52 9.65 -19.32
N ASP A 148 1.37 9.84 -20.33
CA ASP A 148 2.83 9.95 -20.16
C ASP A 148 3.25 11.27 -19.49
N SER A 149 2.34 12.24 -19.41
CA SER A 149 2.57 13.56 -18.79
C SER A 149 1.61 13.84 -17.65
N ILE A 150 1.04 12.81 -17.02
CA ILE A 150 0.02 12.94 -15.97
C ILE A 150 0.50 13.68 -14.72
N MET A 151 1.82 13.71 -14.48
CA MET A 151 2.38 14.34 -13.29
C MET A 151 2.12 15.86 -13.27
N THR A 152 2.17 16.53 -14.42
CA THR A 152 1.90 17.98 -14.52
C THR A 152 0.47 18.34 -14.10
N PRO A 153 -0.61 17.79 -14.71
CA PRO A 153 -1.97 18.08 -14.25
C PRO A 153 -2.22 17.56 -12.83
N PHE A 154 -1.57 16.48 -12.41
CA PHE A 154 -1.65 16.04 -11.01
C PHE A 154 -1.10 17.08 -10.04
N MET A 155 0.11 17.63 -10.29
CA MET A 155 0.72 18.67 -9.47
C MET A 155 -0.14 19.94 -9.45
N GLU A 156 -0.73 20.32 -10.59
CA GLU A 156 -1.67 21.44 -10.68
C GLU A 156 -2.90 21.23 -9.78
N ALA A 157 -3.59 20.09 -9.93
CA ALA A 157 -4.75 19.74 -9.12
C ALA A 157 -4.40 19.71 -7.62
N LYS A 158 -3.26 19.11 -7.27
CA LYS A 158 -2.76 19.08 -5.89
C LYS A 158 -2.50 20.47 -5.32
N SER A 159 -1.91 21.36 -6.12
CA SER A 159 -1.67 22.76 -5.72
C SER A 159 -2.99 23.48 -5.41
N LEU A 160 -4.03 23.28 -6.23
CA LEU A 160 -5.37 23.84 -5.99
C LEU A 160 -5.98 23.31 -4.69
N LEU A 161 -5.86 22.00 -4.44
CA LEU A 161 -6.36 21.36 -3.22
C LEU A 161 -5.65 21.90 -1.96
N SER A 162 -4.32 22.04 -2.01
CA SER A 162 -3.53 22.55 -0.89
C SER A 162 -3.79 24.01 -0.58
N LYS A 163 -4.00 24.86 -1.59
CA LYS A 163 -4.40 26.27 -1.39
C LYS A 163 -5.74 26.41 -0.63
N ARG A 164 -6.58 25.38 -0.67
CA ARG A 164 -7.85 25.31 0.07
C ARG A 164 -7.73 24.59 1.41
N HIS A 165 -6.54 24.09 1.77
CA HIS A 165 -6.30 23.27 2.96
C HIS A 165 -7.15 21.98 3.02
N LEU A 166 -7.40 21.36 1.85
CA LEU A 166 -8.27 20.18 1.72
C LEU A 166 -7.51 18.88 1.41
N ASP A 167 -6.19 18.84 1.56
CA ASP A 167 -5.35 17.66 1.29
C ASP A 167 -5.81 16.40 2.04
N TYR A 168 -6.26 16.58 3.29
CA TYR A 168 -6.76 15.50 4.14
C TYR A 168 -7.92 14.73 3.48
N LYS A 169 -8.71 15.36 2.61
CA LYS A 169 -9.86 14.74 1.92
C LYS A 169 -9.46 13.66 0.92
N MET A 170 -8.19 13.59 0.52
CA MET A 170 -7.69 12.45 -0.25
C MET A 170 -7.72 11.17 0.59
N LEU A 171 -7.38 11.29 1.88
CA LEU A 171 -7.24 10.15 2.78
C LEU A 171 -8.50 9.88 3.60
N SER A 172 -9.20 10.93 4.03
CA SER A 172 -10.32 10.82 4.98
C SER A 172 -11.27 12.03 4.91
N ASP A 173 -12.55 11.80 5.22
CA ASP A 173 -13.46 12.90 5.55
C ASP A 173 -13.23 13.46 6.97
N ASN A 174 -12.47 12.75 7.81
CA ASN A 174 -12.15 13.14 9.18
C ASN A 174 -10.74 13.72 9.26
N LYS A 175 -10.65 15.07 9.31
CA LYS A 175 -9.36 15.75 9.42
C LYS A 175 -8.56 15.30 10.66
N ALA A 176 -9.21 15.06 11.79
CA ALA A 176 -8.52 14.60 13.01
C ALA A 176 -7.88 13.22 12.86
N ALA A 177 -8.41 12.37 11.98
CA ALA A 177 -7.80 11.09 11.65
C ALA A 177 -6.49 11.28 10.87
N VAL A 178 -6.47 12.24 9.95
CA VAL A 178 -5.27 12.59 9.17
C VAL A 178 -4.24 13.32 10.04
N ASP A 179 -4.67 14.26 10.89
CA ASP A 179 -3.79 14.94 11.83
C ASP A 179 -3.10 13.95 12.79
N ARG A 180 -3.82 12.89 13.21
CA ARG A 180 -3.23 11.80 14.00
C ARG A 180 -2.22 11.00 13.20
N LEU A 181 -2.53 10.66 11.94
CA LEU A 181 -1.58 9.99 11.05
C LEU A 181 -0.31 10.83 10.89
N ASP A 182 -0.46 12.13 10.63
CA ASP A 182 0.66 13.07 10.47
C ASP A 182 1.48 13.17 11.76
N SER A 183 0.84 13.18 12.93
CA SER A 183 1.56 13.17 14.21
C SER A 183 2.39 11.91 14.41
N ILE A 184 1.90 10.75 13.95
CA ILE A 184 2.65 9.49 14.01
C ILE A 184 3.79 9.52 13.00
N ASP A 185 3.51 9.90 11.76
CA ASP A 185 4.48 10.00 10.67
C ASP A 185 5.65 10.94 10.98
N ASN A 186 5.41 11.99 11.77
CA ASN A 186 6.40 12.98 12.17
C ASN A 186 6.99 12.74 13.57
N CYS A 187 6.70 11.61 14.22
CA CYS A 187 7.19 11.37 15.59
C CYS A 187 8.71 11.13 15.66
N MET A 188 9.36 10.81 14.53
CA MET A 188 10.80 10.67 14.40
C MET A 188 11.25 10.89 12.95
N PRO A 189 12.55 11.18 12.70
CA PRO A 189 13.10 11.22 11.36
C PRO A 189 12.89 9.90 10.61
N ARG A 190 12.53 9.99 9.32
CA ARG A 190 12.31 8.83 8.45
C ARG A 190 13.18 8.92 7.20
N ASN A 191 13.63 7.77 6.74
CA ASN A 191 14.22 7.62 5.43
C ASN A 191 13.13 7.72 4.35
N TYR A 192 13.39 8.49 3.29
CA TYR A 192 12.48 8.66 2.16
C TYR A 192 13.19 8.51 0.81
N THR A 193 14.40 7.95 0.77
CA THR A 193 15.16 7.85 -0.48
C THR A 193 14.44 6.97 -1.51
N PHE A 194 13.66 5.97 -1.08
CA PHE A 194 12.84 5.21 -2.02
C PHE A 194 11.76 6.08 -2.68
N ALA A 195 11.09 6.97 -1.92
CA ALA A 195 10.08 7.89 -2.46
C ALA A 195 10.63 8.72 -3.63
N GLN A 196 11.84 9.24 -3.45
CA GLN A 196 12.54 10.08 -4.43
C GLN A 196 12.86 9.31 -5.72
N ASN A 197 13.09 8.00 -5.63
CA ASN A 197 13.43 7.16 -6.80
C ASN A 197 12.19 6.54 -7.46
N ALA A 198 11.20 6.13 -6.67
CA ALA A 198 10.03 5.42 -7.17
C ALA A 198 9.16 6.31 -8.07
N LEU A 199 8.95 7.57 -7.69
CA LEU A 199 8.12 8.51 -8.45
C LEU A 199 8.76 8.97 -9.77
N SER A 200 10.08 8.82 -9.92
CA SER A 200 10.80 9.12 -11.16
C SER A 200 11.07 7.88 -12.02
N SER A 201 10.74 6.68 -11.53
CA SER A 201 11.07 5.43 -12.20
C SER A 201 9.88 4.91 -13.01
N PRO A 202 9.99 4.81 -14.35
CA PRO A 202 8.90 4.34 -15.21
C PRO A 202 8.37 2.94 -14.85
N VAL A 203 9.21 2.10 -14.23
CA VAL A 203 8.83 0.73 -13.84
C VAL A 203 7.61 0.70 -12.91
N TYR A 204 7.47 1.68 -12.02
CA TYR A 204 6.35 1.77 -11.08
C TYR A 204 5.08 2.36 -11.71
N PHE A 205 5.20 3.00 -12.87
CA PHE A 205 4.08 3.54 -13.65
C PHE A 205 3.50 2.56 -14.66
N ARG A 206 4.11 1.38 -14.82
CA ARG A 206 3.53 0.27 -15.57
C ARG A 206 2.16 -0.13 -15.00
N ASP A 207 1.27 -0.62 -15.86
CA ASP A 207 -0.02 -1.16 -15.43
C ASP A 207 0.08 -2.62 -15.01
N PHE A 208 0.19 -2.86 -13.71
CA PHE A 208 0.26 -4.20 -13.11
C PHE A 208 -1.11 -4.90 -13.08
N THR A 209 -2.22 -4.21 -13.37
CA THR A 209 -3.55 -4.85 -13.37
C THR A 209 -3.67 -5.91 -14.47
N THR A 210 -2.88 -5.76 -15.54
CA THR A 210 -2.85 -6.66 -16.70
C THR A 210 -2.36 -8.08 -16.36
N GLU A 211 -1.60 -8.23 -15.28
CA GLU A 211 -1.00 -9.49 -14.83
C GLU A 211 -1.84 -10.17 -13.72
N THR A 212 -2.89 -9.51 -13.21
CA THR A 212 -3.69 -10.02 -12.08
C THR A 212 -4.34 -11.38 -12.33
N GLN A 213 -4.70 -11.69 -13.57
CA GLN A 213 -5.27 -12.99 -13.94
C GLN A 213 -4.31 -14.18 -13.74
N GLN A 214 -3.00 -13.92 -13.62
CA GLN A 214 -1.97 -14.94 -13.44
C GLN A 214 -1.84 -15.40 -11.98
N VAL A 215 -2.26 -14.56 -11.02
CA VAL A 215 -2.17 -14.81 -9.58
C VAL A 215 -3.33 -15.72 -9.15
N LYS A 216 -3.04 -17.00 -8.86
CA LYS A 216 -4.06 -18.05 -8.66
C LYS A 216 -4.45 -18.31 -7.21
N MET A 217 -3.63 -17.95 -6.23
CA MET A 217 -3.99 -18.08 -4.81
C MET A 217 -5.18 -17.17 -4.46
N PRO A 218 -5.86 -17.40 -3.33
CA PRO A 218 -6.95 -16.54 -2.87
C PRO A 218 -6.49 -15.08 -2.71
N VAL A 219 -7.32 -14.14 -3.17
CA VAL A 219 -7.08 -12.69 -3.03
C VAL A 219 -8.26 -12.03 -2.32
N LEU A 220 -7.99 -11.29 -1.24
CA LEU A 220 -8.94 -10.40 -0.60
C LEU A 220 -8.63 -8.96 -1.00
N VAL A 221 -9.60 -8.27 -1.59
CA VAL A 221 -9.52 -6.84 -1.90
C VAL A 221 -10.46 -6.10 -0.95
N ILE A 222 -9.90 -5.20 -0.14
CA ILE A 222 -10.66 -4.34 0.78
C ILE A 222 -10.60 -2.91 0.22
N SER A 223 -11.75 -2.36 -0.17
CA SER A 223 -11.87 -1.01 -0.73
C SER A 223 -12.70 -0.09 0.16
N GLY A 224 -12.18 1.09 0.46
CA GLY A 224 -12.88 2.19 1.11
C GLY A 224 -13.77 2.90 0.11
N THR A 225 -15.07 3.01 0.39
CA THR A 225 -16.02 3.69 -0.51
C THR A 225 -15.77 5.20 -0.63
N LYS A 226 -14.88 5.75 0.21
CA LYS A 226 -14.47 7.15 0.23
C LYS A 226 -12.95 7.30 0.08
N ASP A 227 -12.25 6.27 -0.40
CA ASP A 227 -10.82 6.37 -0.69
C ASP A 227 -10.60 7.20 -1.97
N ASN A 228 -10.31 8.49 -1.77
CA ASN A 228 -10.02 9.43 -2.86
C ASN A 228 -8.53 9.45 -3.24
N ASN A 229 -7.69 8.69 -2.53
CA ASN A 229 -6.26 8.61 -2.80
C ASN A 229 -5.96 7.57 -3.89
N ILE A 230 -6.65 6.43 -3.88
CA ILE A 230 -6.53 5.40 -4.91
C ILE A 230 -7.74 5.41 -5.86
N GLY A 231 -8.90 5.79 -5.34
CA GLY A 231 -10.20 5.72 -6.00
C GLY A 231 -11.03 4.55 -5.43
N PRO A 232 -12.32 4.75 -5.11
CA PRO A 232 -13.14 3.73 -4.42
C PRO A 232 -13.42 2.49 -5.27
N ASP A 233 -13.25 2.61 -6.59
CA ASP A 233 -13.55 1.60 -7.60
C ASP A 233 -12.29 0.92 -8.19
N HIS A 234 -11.10 1.16 -7.63
CA HIS A 234 -9.83 0.62 -8.14
C HIS A 234 -9.86 -0.90 -8.35
N TYR A 235 -10.56 -1.62 -7.46
CA TYR A 235 -10.72 -3.07 -7.51
C TYR A 235 -11.37 -3.58 -8.81
N LYS A 236 -12.13 -2.74 -9.53
CA LYS A 236 -12.78 -3.12 -10.80
C LYS A 236 -11.78 -3.37 -11.93
N LEU A 237 -10.55 -2.86 -11.80
CA LEU A 237 -9.46 -3.11 -12.74
C LEU A 237 -8.85 -4.49 -12.54
N PHE A 238 -9.05 -5.11 -11.37
CA PHE A 238 -8.42 -6.39 -11.05
C PHE A 238 -9.19 -7.56 -11.68
N ARG A 239 -8.44 -8.57 -12.11
CA ARG A 239 -8.93 -9.79 -12.78
C ARG A 239 -8.38 -11.05 -12.12
N TYR A 240 -8.13 -11.01 -10.82
CA TYR A 240 -7.72 -12.18 -10.04
C TYR A 240 -8.81 -13.28 -10.11
N PRO A 241 -8.48 -14.53 -10.46
CA PRO A 241 -9.47 -15.60 -10.59
C PRO A 241 -10.20 -15.94 -9.29
N ASN A 242 -9.50 -15.83 -8.16
CA ASN A 242 -10.01 -16.17 -6.82
C ASN A 242 -10.14 -14.93 -5.92
N GLN A 243 -10.80 -13.88 -6.44
CA GLN A 243 -10.94 -12.62 -5.73
C GLN A 243 -12.22 -12.53 -4.90
N LYS A 244 -12.07 -12.04 -3.67
CA LYS A 244 -13.18 -11.57 -2.85
C LYS A 244 -13.03 -10.08 -2.62
N VAL A 245 -14.05 -9.30 -2.97
CA VAL A 245 -14.08 -7.85 -2.72
C VAL A 245 -14.93 -7.56 -1.49
N VAL A 246 -14.40 -6.78 -0.55
CA VAL A 246 -15.10 -6.23 0.60
C VAL A 246 -15.04 -4.71 0.50
N LYS A 247 -16.21 -4.07 0.47
CA LYS A 247 -16.31 -2.60 0.50
C LYS A 247 -16.64 -2.15 1.91
N ILE A 248 -15.90 -1.17 2.41
CA ILE A 248 -16.07 -0.60 3.75
C ILE A 248 -16.37 0.89 3.62
N SER A 249 -17.33 1.39 4.40
CA SER A 249 -17.76 2.79 4.33
C SER A 249 -16.77 3.73 5.04
N GLY A 250 -15.58 3.89 4.46
CA GLY A 250 -14.50 4.72 4.98
C GLY A 250 -13.51 5.13 3.90
N GLY A 251 -12.51 5.92 4.30
CA GLY A 251 -11.45 6.46 3.45
C GLY A 251 -10.28 5.52 3.23
N HIS A 252 -9.09 6.10 3.03
CA HIS A 252 -7.86 5.40 2.72
C HIS A 252 -7.26 4.65 3.92
N ILE A 253 -7.56 5.09 5.15
CA ILE A 253 -7.02 4.56 6.41
C ILE A 253 -8.06 3.74 7.20
N LEU A 254 -8.66 2.75 6.54
CA LEU A 254 -9.73 1.89 7.11
C LEU A 254 -9.31 1.16 8.39
N TYR A 255 -8.02 0.84 8.53
CA TYR A 255 -7.46 0.24 9.74
C TYR A 255 -7.63 1.13 10.97
N TYR A 256 -7.87 2.43 10.80
CA TYR A 256 -8.22 3.35 11.88
C TYR A 256 -9.71 3.66 11.90
N GLU A 257 -10.24 4.19 10.79
CA GLU A 257 -11.61 4.73 10.73
C GLU A 257 -12.69 3.69 10.95
N LYS A 258 -12.45 2.48 10.44
CA LYS A 258 -13.39 1.36 10.39
C LYS A 258 -12.71 0.08 10.86
N ASN A 259 -11.90 0.20 11.93
CA ASN A 259 -11.03 -0.87 12.39
C ASN A 259 -11.76 -2.21 12.61
N ARG A 260 -12.92 -2.20 13.28
CA ARG A 260 -13.70 -3.42 13.52
C ARG A 260 -14.08 -4.14 12.24
N GLU A 261 -14.59 -3.39 11.24
CA GLU A 261 -15.00 -3.93 9.95
C GLU A 261 -13.80 -4.41 9.14
N PHE A 262 -12.70 -3.65 9.16
CA PHE A 262 -11.43 -4.03 8.54
C PHE A 262 -10.89 -5.34 9.12
N VAL A 263 -10.73 -5.42 10.44
CA VAL A 263 -10.23 -6.61 11.13
C VAL A 263 -11.14 -7.79 10.84
N GLN A 264 -12.47 -7.62 10.96
CA GLN A 264 -13.43 -8.69 10.68
C GLN A 264 -13.38 -9.17 9.23
N ALA A 265 -13.17 -8.27 8.26
CA ALA A 265 -13.01 -8.65 6.86
C ALA A 265 -11.79 -9.55 6.64
N VAL A 266 -10.66 -9.24 7.28
CA VAL A 266 -9.43 -10.05 7.23
C VAL A 266 -9.63 -11.38 7.95
N THR A 267 -10.09 -11.36 9.22
CA THR A 267 -10.23 -12.57 10.04
C THR A 267 -11.23 -13.56 9.45
N ASN A 268 -12.36 -13.07 8.95
CA ASN A 268 -13.37 -13.91 8.30
C ASN A 268 -12.91 -14.50 6.98
N TRP A 269 -11.85 -13.97 6.38
CA TRP A 269 -11.31 -14.47 5.12
C TRP A 269 -10.17 -15.48 5.36
N ILE A 270 -9.30 -15.25 6.35
CA ILE A 270 -8.22 -16.19 6.67
C ILE A 270 -8.72 -17.48 7.35
N ASN A 271 -9.89 -17.45 8.00
CA ASN A 271 -10.50 -18.60 8.68
C ASN A 271 -11.42 -19.45 7.79
N ARG A 272 -11.32 -19.33 6.46
CA ARG A 272 -12.14 -20.06 5.48
C ARG A 272 -11.43 -21.28 4.94
#